data_AF-A0A7Y4XDJ3-F1
#
_entry.id   AF-A0A7Y4XDJ3-F1
#
_cell.length_a   1.000
_cell.length_b   1.000
_cell.length_c   1.000
_cell.angle_alpha   90.00
_cell.angle_beta   90.00
_cell.angle_gamma   90.00
#
_symmetry.space_group_name_H-M   'P 1'
#
loop_
_entity.id
_entity.type
_entity.pdbx_description
1 polymer ?
#
loop_
_entity_poly.entity_id
_entity_poly.type
_entity_poly.pdbx_seq_one_letter_code
_entity_poly.pdbx_strand_id
1 'polypeptide(L)'
;MPVITMYSTAVCPYCINAERLLTSKGVTEINKVRIDLQPEKRDEMMQKTGRRTVPQIYIDDFHVGGFDDLRALDLAGGLEPLLAK
;
A
#
# COMPACT_ATOMS: atom_id res chain seq x y z
N MET A 1 -3.69 15.66 2.98
CA MET A 1 -2.76 14.72 2.34
C MET A 1 -2.71 13.50 3.22
N PRO A 2 -3.27 12.37 2.77
CA PRO A 2 -3.37 11.17 3.59
C PRO A 2 -2.03 10.47 3.73
N VAL A 3 -1.84 9.80 4.86
CA VAL A 3 -0.64 9.02 5.14
C VAL A 3 -0.74 7.69 4.43
N ILE A 4 0.09 7.47 3.43
CA ILE A 4 0.09 6.21 2.67
C ILE A 4 1.20 5.32 3.20
N THR A 5 0.82 4.15 3.71
CA THR A 5 1.77 3.14 4.21
C THR A 5 1.70 1.91 3.33
N MET A 6 2.85 1.49 2.79
CA MET A 6 2.97 0.30 1.95
C MET A 6 3.98 -0.67 2.55
N TYR A 7 3.49 -1.81 3.01
CA TYR A 7 4.36 -2.94 3.34
C TYR A 7 4.89 -3.55 2.04
N SER A 8 6.21 -3.63 1.94
CA SER A 8 6.95 -4.02 0.74
C SER A 8 8.20 -4.82 1.08
N THR A 9 8.81 -5.42 0.06
CA THR A 9 10.11 -6.10 0.15
C THR A 9 11.10 -5.50 -0.86
N ALA A 10 12.40 -5.83 -0.74
CA ALA A 10 13.44 -5.34 -1.66
C ALA A 10 13.09 -5.54 -3.14
N VAL A 11 12.57 -6.71 -3.46
CA VAL A 11 12.35 -7.16 -4.83
C VAL A 11 10.91 -7.61 -4.93
N CYS A 12 10.01 -6.66 -5.19
CA CYS A 12 8.61 -6.96 -5.46
C CYS A 12 8.10 -6.10 -6.62
N PRO A 13 7.82 -6.69 -7.80
CA PRO A 13 7.32 -5.94 -8.95
C PRO A 13 5.94 -5.31 -8.66
N TYR A 14 5.10 -5.97 -7.86
CA TYR A 14 3.79 -5.45 -7.46
C TYR A 14 3.88 -4.21 -6.56
N CYS A 15 4.88 -4.12 -5.68
CA CYS A 15 5.10 -2.92 -4.86
C CYS A 15 5.49 -1.72 -5.75
N ILE A 16 6.35 -1.95 -6.75
CA ILE A 16 6.76 -0.92 -7.71
C ILE A 16 5.55 -0.43 -8.51
N ASN A 17 4.68 -1.34 -8.96
CA ASN A 17 3.48 -0.97 -9.69
C ASN A 17 2.48 -0.21 -8.82
N ALA A 18 2.31 -0.59 -7.55
CA ALA A 18 1.47 0.13 -6.60
C ALA A 18 1.97 1.56 -6.37
N GLU A 19 3.28 1.73 -6.16
CA GLU A 19 3.92 3.04 -6.05
C GLU A 19 3.69 3.89 -7.30
N ARG A 20 3.92 3.33 -8.49
CA ARG A 20 3.68 4.06 -9.76
C ARG A 20 2.24 4.52 -9.92
N LEU A 21 1.27 3.67 -9.52
CA LEU A 21 -0.14 4.01 -9.57
C LEU A 21 -0.48 5.14 -8.59
N LEU A 22 0.05 5.11 -7.37
CA LEU A 22 -0.15 6.17 -6.40
C LEU A 22 0.50 7.48 -6.85
N THR A 23 1.74 7.43 -7.35
CA THR A 23 2.45 8.60 -7.86
C THR A 23 1.77 9.20 -9.08
N SER A 24 1.20 8.38 -9.99
CA SER A 24 0.43 8.91 -11.13
C SER A 24 -0.85 9.63 -10.70
N LYS A 25 -1.37 9.32 -9.51
CA LYS A 25 -2.50 10.02 -8.87
C LYS A 25 -2.10 11.25 -8.06
N GLY A 26 -0.81 11.63 -8.08
CA GLY A 26 -0.30 12.82 -7.42
C GLY A 26 0.24 12.59 -6.01
N VAL A 27 0.36 11.33 -5.57
CA VAL A 27 0.99 11.01 -4.28
C VAL A 27 2.51 11.22 -4.38
N THR A 28 3.03 12.10 -3.54
CA THR A 28 4.47 12.38 -3.47
C THR A 28 5.19 11.62 -2.36
N GLU A 29 4.48 11.25 -1.29
CA GLU A 29 5.05 10.57 -0.13
C GLU A 29 4.37 9.22 0.12
N ILE A 30 5.18 8.16 0.15
CA ILE A 30 4.74 6.80 0.43
C ILE A 30 5.68 6.22 1.49
N ASN A 31 5.14 5.91 2.66
CA ASN A 31 5.88 5.26 3.72
C ASN A 31 6.05 3.76 3.41
N LYS A 32 7.22 3.38 2.89
CA LYS A 32 7.53 1.99 2.55
C LYS A 32 8.09 1.25 3.75
N VAL A 33 7.29 0.34 4.31
CA VAL A 33 7.71 -0.54 5.40
C VAL A 33 8.32 -1.81 4.81
N ARG A 34 9.64 -1.95 4.97
CA ARG A 34 10.43 -3.07 4.44
C ARG A 34 10.40 -4.27 5.38
N ILE A 35 9.45 -5.17 5.16
CA ILE A 35 9.24 -6.35 6.02
C ILE A 35 10.33 -7.42 5.85
N ASP A 36 11.10 -7.35 4.77
CA ASP A 36 12.24 -8.21 4.49
C ASP A 36 13.46 -7.87 5.35
N LEU A 37 13.60 -6.60 5.74
CA LEU A 37 14.67 -6.14 6.64
C LEU A 37 14.25 -6.21 8.11
N GLN A 38 12.95 -6.14 8.37
CA GLN A 38 12.38 -6.07 9.72
C GLN A 38 11.33 -7.19 9.91
N PRO A 39 11.72 -8.37 10.42
CA PRO A 39 10.81 -9.48 10.66
C PRO A 39 9.63 -9.10 11.57
N GLU A 40 9.87 -8.24 12.56
CA GLU A 40 8.83 -7.73 13.47
C GLU A 40 7.72 -6.97 12.72
N LYS A 41 8.08 -6.22 11.67
CA LYS A 41 7.12 -5.52 10.80
C LYS A 41 6.28 -6.47 9.96
N ARG A 42 6.80 -7.65 9.66
CA ARG A 42 6.01 -8.71 9.00
C ARG A 42 4.93 -9.23 9.93
N ASP A 43 5.24 -9.44 11.20
CA ASP A 43 4.26 -9.91 12.19
C ASP A 43 3.20 -8.83 12.45
N GLU A 44 3.61 -7.57 12.57
CA GLU A 44 2.69 -6.42 12.65
C GLU A 44 1.76 -6.36 11.42
N MET A 45 2.30 -6.50 10.21
CA MET A 45 1.52 -6.53 8.97
C MET A 45 0.52 -7.69 8.99
N MET A 46 0.93 -8.89 9.38
CA MET A 46 0.03 -10.05 9.45
C MET A 46 -1.09 -9.85 10.47
N GLN A 47 -0.79 -9.25 11.64
CA GLN A 47 -1.81 -8.96 12.65
C GLN A 47 -2.80 -7.90 12.17
N LYS A 48 -2.32 -6.85 11.49
CA LYS A 48 -3.17 -5.75 11.01
C LYS A 48 -4.02 -6.13 9.79
N THR A 49 -3.43 -6.86 8.85
CA THR A 49 -4.05 -7.13 7.53
C THR A 49 -4.69 -8.51 7.44
N GLY A 50 -4.32 -9.45 8.33
CA GLY A 50 -4.63 -10.87 8.20
C GLY A 50 -3.98 -11.53 6.98
N ARG A 51 -3.16 -10.80 6.20
CA ARG A 51 -2.53 -11.28 4.97
C ARG A 51 -1.03 -11.44 5.15
N ARG A 52 -0.48 -12.41 4.42
CA ARG A 52 0.96 -12.73 4.42
C ARG A 52 1.71 -12.22 3.19
N THR A 53 0.98 -11.75 2.19
CA THR A 53 1.50 -11.36 0.89
C THR A 53 1.77 -9.87 0.84
N VAL A 54 2.81 -9.45 0.13
CA VAL A 54 3.07 -8.05 -0.21
C VAL A 54 2.66 -7.77 -1.66
N PRO A 55 2.31 -6.53 -2.03
CA PRO A 55 2.18 -5.36 -1.16
C PRO A 55 0.96 -5.45 -0.23
N GLN A 56 1.03 -4.79 0.93
CA GLN A 56 -0.16 -4.41 1.72
C GLN A 56 -0.19 -2.90 1.88
N ILE A 57 -1.27 -2.26 1.45
CA ILE A 57 -1.38 -0.82 1.28
C ILE A 57 -2.45 -0.29 2.24
N TYR A 58 -2.09 0.75 2.97
CA TYR A 58 -2.97 1.55 3.81
C TYR A 58 -2.97 2.98 3.32
N ILE A 59 -4.16 3.59 3.35
CA ILE A 59 -4.36 5.03 3.14
C ILE A 59 -5.01 5.53 4.43
N ASP A 60 -4.25 6.27 5.23
CA ASP A 60 -4.54 6.55 6.64
C ASP A 60 -4.82 5.23 7.40
N ASP A 61 -6.01 5.11 7.99
CA ASP A 61 -6.47 3.93 8.71
C ASP A 61 -7.20 2.91 7.81
N PHE A 62 -7.40 3.25 6.52
CA PHE A 62 -8.11 2.38 5.60
C PHE A 62 -7.17 1.35 4.98
N HIS A 63 -7.42 0.08 5.26
CA HIS A 63 -6.72 -1.03 4.62
C HIS A 63 -7.27 -1.25 3.20
N VAL A 64 -6.47 -0.89 2.20
CA VAL A 64 -6.84 -1.12 0.79
C VAL A 64 -6.63 -2.58 0.42
N GLY A 65 -5.53 -3.18 0.87
CA GLY A 65 -5.15 -4.55 0.52
C GLY A 65 -3.91 -4.60 -0.38
N GLY A 66 -3.94 -5.51 -1.36
CA GLY A 66 -2.84 -5.70 -2.31
C GLY A 66 -2.85 -4.74 -3.49
N PHE A 67 -2.00 -5.02 -4.47
CA PHE A 67 -1.96 -4.24 -5.71
C PHE A 67 -3.26 -4.40 -6.52
N ASP A 68 -3.81 -5.61 -6.58
CA ASP A 68 -5.06 -5.87 -7.30
C ASP A 68 -6.23 -5.12 -6.67
N ASP A 69 -6.30 -5.10 -5.32
CA ASP A 69 -7.32 -4.35 -4.58
C ASP A 69 -7.17 -2.83 -4.83
N LEU A 70 -5.94 -2.29 -4.79
CA LEU A 70 -5.65 -0.89 -5.11
C LEU A 70 -6.08 -0.54 -6.54
N ARG A 71 -5.74 -1.38 -7.51
CA ARG A 71 -6.08 -1.16 -8.92
C ARG A 71 -7.59 -1.25 -9.15
N ALA A 72 -8.27 -2.21 -8.53
CA ALA A 72 -9.72 -2.32 -8.60
C ALA A 72 -10.41 -1.08 -8.02
N LEU A 73 -9.90 -0.57 -6.89
CA LEU A 73 -10.39 0.65 -6.25
C LEU A 73 -10.18 1.89 -7.13
N ASP A 74 -9.03 2.00 -7.80
CA ASP A 74 -8.75 3.08 -8.74
C ASP A 74 -9.69 3.03 -9.96
N LEU A 75 -9.88 1.85 -10.55
CA LEU A 75 -10.79 1.65 -11.67
C LEU A 75 -12.25 1.94 -11.31
N ALA A 76 -12.63 1.70 -10.06
CA ALA A 76 -13.95 2.04 -9.53
C ALA A 76 -14.11 3.55 -9.20
N GLY A 77 -13.04 4.36 -9.33
CA GLY A 77 -13.05 5.78 -8.96
C GLY A 77 -13.06 6.03 -7.44
N GLY A 78 -12.84 5.00 -6.63
CA GLY A 78 -12.84 5.10 -5.16
C GLY A 78 -11.52 5.55 -4.56
N LEU A 79 -10.43 5.53 -5.34
CA LEU A 79 -9.10 5.89 -4.86
C LEU A 79 -8.93 7.41 -4.71
N GLU A 80 -9.39 8.18 -5.68
CA GLU A 80 -9.29 9.65 -5.68
C GLU A 80 -9.88 10.32 -4.43
N PRO A 81 -11.11 9.99 -3.97
CA PRO A 81 -11.66 10.58 -2.75
C PRO A 81 -10.92 10.17 -1.47
N LEU A 82 -10.20 9.04 -1.46
CA LEU A 82 -9.32 8.69 -0.35
C LEU A 82 -8.04 9.52 -0.37
N LEU A 83 -7.50 9.79 -1.56
CA LEU A 83 -6.29 10.59 -1.76
C LEU A 83 -6.50 12.09 -1.55
N ALA A 84 -7.72 12.58 -1.76
CA ALA A 84 -8.09 13.99 -1.66
C ALA A 84 -8.43 14.47 -0.23
N LYS A 85 -8.31 13.61 0.78
CA LYS A 85 -8.46 13.99 2.21
C LYS A 85 -7.27 14.81 2.72
#